data_AF-A0AAQ1GP32-F1
#
_entry.id   AF-A0AAQ1GP32-F1
#
_cell.length_a   1.000
_cell.length_b   1.000
_cell.length_c   1.000
_cell.angle_alpha   90.00
_cell.angle_beta   90.00
_cell.angle_gamma   90.00
#
_symmetry.space_group_name_H-M   'P 1'
#
loop_
_entity.id
_entity.type
_entity.pdbx_description
1 polymer ?
#
loop_
_entity_poly.entity_id
_entity_poly.type
_entity_poly.pdbx_seq_one_letter_code
_entity_poly.pdbx_strand_id
1 'polypeptide(L)'
;MRRGFIKAGESVPKAARSPDLLATRFVALIGKLFAAEARSAKWKPERRQRLRARYSARVLAIIERMQVGNLPTVVPSSLLGKALQYMSGQWPKLVRYVENGNWPISNNLCENAIRPFVVGRKGWLFSDTVAGAQASANLYSLVETCKANGIEPYRYLVWLFTKLPRTSTADEYAALMPWDMPTAEEAPRRQV
;
A
#
# COMPACT_ATOMS: atom_id res chain seq x y z
N MET A 1 1.63 -10.23 -6.70
CA MET A 1 1.13 -10.63 -8.03
C MET A 1 2.21 -10.60 -9.13
N ARG A 2 2.75 -9.45 -9.54
CA ARG A 2 3.78 -9.34 -10.62
C ARG A 2 4.99 -10.27 -10.45
N ARG A 3 5.53 -10.37 -9.23
CA ARG A 3 6.69 -11.21 -8.89
C ARG A 3 6.47 -12.70 -9.18
N GLY A 4 5.25 -13.21 -9.03
CA GLY A 4 4.94 -14.61 -9.33
C GLY A 4 5.11 -14.93 -10.81
N PHE A 5 4.59 -14.05 -11.68
CA PHE A 5 4.74 -14.18 -13.13
C PHE A 5 6.19 -13.97 -13.59
N ILE A 6 6.95 -13.08 -12.94
CA ILE A 6 8.40 -12.94 -13.23
C ILE A 6 9.13 -14.25 -12.96
N LYS A 7 8.93 -14.86 -11.79
CA LYS A 7 9.53 -16.16 -11.45
C LYS A 7 9.13 -17.27 -12.44
N ALA A 8 7.87 -17.29 -12.86
CA ALA A 8 7.39 -18.25 -13.86
C ALA A 8 8.01 -18.03 -15.24
N GLY A 9 8.28 -16.79 -15.63
CA GLY A 9 9.03 -16.48 -16.85
C GLY A 9 10.52 -16.82 -16.74
N GLU A 10 11.11 -16.63 -15.55
CA GLU A 10 12.51 -16.97 -15.29
C GLU A 10 12.78 -18.48 -15.32
N SER A 11 11.80 -19.31 -14.95
CA SER A 11 11.93 -20.77 -15.04
C SER A 11 11.96 -21.31 -16.47
N VAL A 12 11.62 -20.50 -17.47
CA VAL A 12 11.72 -20.89 -18.89
C VAL A 12 13.15 -20.66 -19.38
N PRO A 13 13.75 -21.62 -20.13
CA PRO A 13 15.07 -21.46 -20.72
C PRO A 13 15.18 -20.16 -21.53
N LYS A 14 16.31 -19.44 -21.43
CA LYS A 14 16.49 -18.13 -22.08
C LYS A 14 16.14 -18.14 -23.58
N ALA A 15 16.47 -19.21 -24.29
CA ALA A 15 16.18 -19.38 -25.72
C ALA A 15 14.68 -19.49 -26.05
N ALA A 16 13.86 -19.94 -25.10
CA ALA A 16 12.41 -20.09 -25.27
C ALA A 16 11.61 -18.92 -24.67
N ARG A 17 12.29 -17.89 -24.13
CA ARG A 17 11.64 -16.69 -23.62
C ARG A 17 11.21 -15.80 -24.79
N SER A 18 9.94 -15.89 -25.15
CA SER A 18 9.29 -15.02 -26.14
C SER A 18 8.41 -13.95 -25.47
N PRO A 19 8.20 -12.78 -26.10
CA PRO A 19 7.12 -11.86 -25.76
C PRO A 19 5.73 -12.51 -25.69
N ASP A 20 5.52 -13.59 -26.46
CA ASP A 20 4.24 -14.30 -26.54
C ASP A 20 3.99 -15.25 -25.37
N LEU A 21 5.03 -15.54 -24.58
CA LEU A 21 4.93 -16.39 -23.40
C LEU A 21 3.90 -15.80 -22.44
N LEU A 22 2.98 -16.64 -21.95
CA LEU A 22 1.88 -16.21 -21.07
C LEU A 22 2.35 -15.35 -19.90
N ALA A 23 3.40 -15.78 -19.20
CA ALA A 23 3.94 -15.04 -18.06
C ALA A 23 4.45 -13.64 -18.47
N THR A 24 5.12 -13.53 -19.62
CA THR A 24 5.60 -12.26 -20.17
C THR A 24 4.44 -11.33 -20.50
N ARG A 25 3.37 -11.86 -21.12
CA ARG A 25 2.16 -11.10 -21.43
C ARG A 25 1.47 -10.56 -20.18
N PHE A 26 1.34 -11.37 -19.12
CA PHE A 26 0.82 -10.90 -17.82
C PHE A 26 1.70 -9.79 -17.22
N VAL A 27 3.02 -9.96 -17.22
CA VAL A 27 3.96 -8.95 -16.71
C VAL A 27 3.83 -7.65 -17.49
N ALA A 28 3.71 -7.71 -18.82
CA ALA A 28 3.55 -6.54 -19.68
C ALA A 28 2.23 -5.80 -19.40
N LEU A 29 1.11 -6.52 -19.28
CA LEU A 29 -0.19 -5.93 -18.97
C LEU A 29 -0.23 -5.30 -17.57
N ILE A 30 0.32 -5.98 -16.57
CA ILE A 30 0.47 -5.40 -15.22
C ILE A 30 1.37 -4.16 -15.28
N GLY A 31 2.45 -4.19 -16.08
CA GLY A 31 3.33 -3.05 -16.32
C GLY A 31 2.59 -1.83 -16.87
N LYS A 32 1.64 -2.03 -17.80
CA LYS A 32 0.79 -0.95 -18.34
C LYS A 32 -0.05 -0.27 -17.26
N LEU A 33 -0.59 -1.03 -16.31
CA LEU A 33 -1.34 -0.48 -15.17
C LEU A 33 -0.43 0.40 -14.30
N PHE A 34 0.74 -0.10 -13.89
CA PHE A 34 1.69 0.67 -13.09
C PHE A 34 2.23 1.90 -13.82
N ALA A 35 2.43 1.83 -15.14
CA ALA A 35 2.83 2.97 -15.96
C ALA A 35 1.72 4.05 -16.04
N ALA A 36 0.44 3.65 -16.03
CA ALA A 36 -0.66 4.61 -15.93
C ALA A 36 -0.72 5.28 -14.55
N GLU A 37 -0.49 4.52 -13.48
CA GLU A 37 -0.44 5.05 -12.11
C GLU A 37 0.75 6.00 -11.90
N ALA A 38 1.94 5.65 -12.40
CA ALA A 38 3.12 6.52 -12.34
C ALA A 38 2.88 7.86 -13.05
N ARG A 39 2.25 7.84 -14.23
CA ARG A 39 1.90 9.07 -14.97
C ARG A 39 0.85 9.94 -14.26
N SER A 40 0.00 9.33 -13.43
CA SER A 40 -1.08 10.02 -12.71
C SER A 40 -0.79 10.25 -11.23
N ALA A 41 0.46 10.05 -10.79
CA ALA A 41 0.88 10.17 -9.40
C ALA A 41 0.53 11.53 -8.79
N LYS A 42 0.77 12.63 -9.52
CA LYS A 42 0.50 14.02 -9.08
C LYS A 42 -0.88 14.55 -9.48
N TRP A 43 -1.75 13.72 -10.07
CA TRP A 43 -3.07 14.19 -10.52
C TRP A 43 -4.06 14.27 -9.37
N LYS A 44 -5.06 15.17 -9.50
CA LYS A 44 -6.22 15.17 -8.60
C LYS A 44 -6.98 13.84 -8.68
N PRO A 45 -7.59 13.37 -7.58
CA PRO A 45 -8.26 12.06 -7.52
C PRO A 45 -9.31 11.85 -8.61
N GLU A 46 -10.09 12.87 -8.95
CA GLU A 46 -11.18 12.79 -9.94
C GLU A 46 -10.62 12.56 -11.34
N ARG A 47 -9.50 13.23 -11.66
CA ARG A 47 -8.80 13.04 -12.95
C ARG A 47 -8.18 11.65 -13.02
N ARG A 48 -7.58 11.17 -11.92
CA ARG A 48 -7.03 9.81 -11.84
C ARG A 48 -8.12 8.75 -12.00
N GLN A 49 -9.28 8.94 -11.37
CA GLN A 49 -10.43 8.06 -11.50
C GLN A 49 -10.92 7.97 -12.95
N ARG A 50 -10.99 9.10 -13.68
CA ARG A 50 -11.33 9.11 -15.11
C ARG A 50 -10.35 8.29 -15.96
N LEU A 51 -9.04 8.40 -15.68
CA LEU A 51 -8.02 7.57 -16.34
C LEU A 51 -8.23 6.08 -16.04
N ARG A 52 -8.49 5.74 -14.77
CA ARG A 52 -8.71 4.36 -14.34
C ARG A 52 -9.95 3.75 -15.00
N ALA A 53 -11.06 4.48 -15.03
CA ALA A 53 -12.30 4.04 -15.66
C ALA A 53 -12.14 3.81 -17.19
N ARG A 54 -11.40 4.67 -17.89
CA ARG A 54 -11.24 4.57 -19.36
C ARG A 54 -10.14 3.61 -19.81
N TYR A 55 -9.01 3.60 -19.11
CA TYR A 55 -7.81 2.85 -19.51
C TYR A 55 -7.60 1.62 -18.63
N SER A 56 -7.44 1.82 -17.32
CA SER A 56 -7.07 0.72 -16.41
C SER A 56 -8.13 -0.37 -16.35
N ALA A 57 -9.42 -0.01 -16.34
CA ALA A 57 -10.54 -0.97 -16.36
C ALA A 57 -10.51 -1.86 -17.62
N ARG A 58 -10.19 -1.30 -18.79
CA ARG A 58 -10.06 -2.08 -20.03
C ARG A 58 -8.87 -3.04 -19.98
N VAL A 59 -7.75 -2.59 -19.43
CA VAL A 59 -6.56 -3.45 -19.24
C VAL A 59 -6.85 -4.57 -18.24
N LEU A 60 -7.56 -4.27 -17.13
CA LEU A 60 -8.01 -5.28 -16.17
C LEU A 60 -8.93 -6.32 -16.83
N ALA A 61 -9.89 -5.90 -17.66
CA ALA A 61 -10.77 -6.84 -18.37
C ALA A 61 -10.01 -7.75 -19.37
N ILE A 62 -8.92 -7.27 -19.98
CA ILE A 62 -8.05 -8.13 -20.81
C ILE A 62 -7.32 -9.15 -19.93
N ILE A 63 -6.75 -8.68 -18.82
CA ILE A 63 -6.04 -9.52 -17.86
C ILE A 63 -6.96 -10.60 -17.29
N GLU A 64 -8.20 -10.25 -16.92
CA GLU A 64 -9.20 -11.19 -16.39
C GLU A 64 -9.55 -12.27 -17.39
N ARG A 65 -9.88 -11.88 -18.63
CA ARG A 65 -10.17 -12.85 -19.71
C ARG A 65 -9.00 -13.79 -19.96
N MET A 66 -7.78 -13.26 -19.96
CA MET A 66 -6.57 -14.08 -20.07
C MET A 66 -6.41 -15.02 -18.88
N GLN A 67 -6.65 -14.55 -17.66
CA GLN A 67 -6.54 -15.38 -16.47
C GLN A 67 -7.56 -16.52 -16.49
N VAL A 68 -8.84 -16.20 -16.67
CA VAL A 68 -9.95 -17.18 -16.69
C VAL A 68 -9.76 -18.20 -17.82
N GLY A 69 -9.34 -17.76 -19.01
CA GLY A 69 -9.12 -18.65 -20.14
C GLY A 69 -7.92 -19.60 -19.99
N ASN A 70 -6.89 -19.20 -19.23
CA ASN A 70 -5.67 -20.01 -19.08
C ASN A 70 -5.61 -20.79 -17.76
N LEU A 71 -6.41 -20.43 -16.75
CA LEU A 71 -6.42 -21.11 -15.45
C LEU A 71 -6.70 -22.63 -15.56
N PRO A 72 -7.63 -23.11 -16.40
CA PRO A 72 -7.90 -24.55 -16.55
C PRO A 72 -6.81 -25.31 -17.31
N THR A 73 -6.08 -24.63 -18.20
CA THR A 73 -5.10 -25.25 -19.10
C THR A 73 -3.72 -25.42 -18.44
N VAL A 74 -3.42 -24.64 -17.40
CA VAL A 74 -2.11 -24.65 -16.76
C VAL A 74 -2.08 -25.62 -15.58
N VAL A 75 -1.02 -26.42 -15.52
CA VAL A 75 -0.78 -27.35 -14.40
C VAL A 75 -0.74 -26.57 -13.07
N PRO A 76 -1.61 -26.87 -12.09
CA PRO A 76 -1.72 -26.12 -10.82
C PRO A 76 -0.42 -26.03 -10.02
N SER A 77 0.39 -27.09 -10.02
CA SER A 77 1.64 -27.17 -9.25
C SER A 77 2.79 -26.37 -9.86
N SER A 78 2.68 -25.98 -11.15
CA SER A 78 3.68 -25.18 -11.84
C SER A 78 3.79 -23.77 -11.24
N LEU A 79 4.92 -23.09 -11.46
CA LEU A 79 5.09 -21.70 -11.02
C LEU A 79 4.04 -20.76 -11.64
N LEU A 80 3.66 -21.00 -12.90
CA LEU A 80 2.61 -20.25 -13.58
C LEU A 80 1.23 -20.54 -12.98
N GLY A 81 0.91 -21.81 -12.72
CA GLY A 81 -0.34 -22.23 -12.08
C GLY A 81 -0.52 -21.58 -10.71
N LYS A 82 0.52 -21.64 -9.87
CA LYS A 82 0.55 -20.95 -8.56
C LYS A 82 0.36 -19.44 -8.69
N ALA A 83 0.98 -18.80 -9.69
CA ALA A 83 0.82 -17.36 -9.93
C ALA A 83 -0.61 -16.99 -10.35
N LEU A 84 -1.23 -17.78 -11.24
CA LEU A 84 -2.61 -17.59 -11.68
C LEU A 84 -3.62 -17.83 -10.56
N GLN A 85 -3.45 -18.88 -9.76
CA GLN A 85 -4.30 -19.14 -8.58
C GLN A 85 -4.22 -18.02 -7.55
N TYR A 86 -2.99 -17.58 -7.22
CA TYR A 86 -2.79 -16.47 -6.30
C TYR A 86 -3.46 -15.19 -6.84
N MET A 87 -3.27 -14.89 -8.12
CA MET A 87 -3.92 -13.76 -8.78
C MET A 87 -5.45 -13.85 -8.70
N SER A 88 -6.03 -15.02 -8.94
CA SER A 88 -7.46 -15.26 -8.83
C SER A 88 -8.02 -14.90 -7.46
N GLY A 89 -7.37 -15.37 -6.39
CA GLY A 89 -7.78 -15.04 -5.02
C GLY A 89 -7.62 -13.56 -4.66
N GLN A 90 -6.70 -12.84 -5.31
CA GLN A 90 -6.52 -11.40 -5.09
C GLN A 90 -7.38 -10.53 -6.02
N TRP A 91 -7.96 -11.10 -7.08
CA TRP A 91 -8.66 -10.36 -8.12
C TRP A 91 -9.80 -9.47 -7.60
N PRO A 92 -10.70 -9.95 -6.72
CA PRO A 92 -11.79 -9.13 -6.19
C PRO A 92 -11.31 -7.91 -5.40
N LYS A 93 -10.10 -7.97 -4.82
CA LYS A 93 -9.48 -6.85 -4.09
C LYS A 93 -8.77 -5.91 -5.06
N LEU A 94 -8.07 -6.47 -6.05
CA LEU A 94 -7.31 -5.70 -7.03
C LEU A 94 -8.23 -4.80 -7.86
N VAL A 95 -9.36 -5.28 -8.35
CA VAL A 95 -10.18 -4.46 -9.26
C VAL A 95 -10.75 -3.20 -8.59
N ARG A 96 -10.94 -3.22 -7.27
CA ARG A 96 -11.56 -2.12 -6.51
C ARG A 96 -10.83 -0.79 -6.61
N TYR A 97 -9.50 -0.75 -6.79
CA TYR A 97 -8.78 0.54 -6.85
C TYR A 97 -9.26 1.44 -8.00
N VAL A 98 -9.91 0.88 -9.03
CA VAL A 98 -10.45 1.68 -10.14
C VAL A 98 -11.75 2.41 -9.77
N GLU A 99 -12.44 1.97 -8.70
CA GLU A 99 -13.69 2.55 -8.22
C GLU A 99 -13.45 3.90 -7.54
N ASN A 100 -12.30 4.09 -6.90
CA ASN A 100 -11.96 5.31 -6.16
C ASN A 100 -10.56 5.82 -6.50
N GLY A 101 -10.45 7.08 -6.96
CA GLY A 101 -9.18 7.71 -7.34
C GLY A 101 -8.17 7.89 -6.20
N ASN A 102 -8.62 7.81 -4.94
CA ASN A 102 -7.77 7.89 -3.75
C ASN A 102 -7.13 6.55 -3.38
N TRP A 103 -7.68 5.42 -3.84
CA TRP A 103 -7.14 4.11 -3.47
C TRP A 103 -5.87 3.81 -4.28
N PRO A 104 -4.78 3.37 -3.63
CA PRO A 104 -3.58 2.98 -4.34
C PRO A 104 -3.77 1.63 -5.05
N ILE A 105 -3.11 1.44 -6.18
CA ILE A 105 -3.11 0.16 -6.93
C ILE A 105 -2.45 -0.98 -6.15
N SER A 106 -1.58 -0.66 -5.19
CA SER A 106 -0.79 -1.63 -4.43
C SER A 106 -0.67 -1.23 -2.97
N ASN A 107 -0.58 -2.22 -2.10
CA ASN A 107 -0.31 -2.05 -0.66
C ASN A 107 1.15 -1.70 -0.33
N ASN A 108 2.03 -1.50 -1.33
CA ASN A 108 3.46 -1.25 -1.13
C ASN A 108 3.75 -0.13 -0.12
N LEU A 109 2.94 0.92 -0.08
CA LEU A 109 3.09 2.01 0.89
C LEU A 109 2.89 1.50 2.32
N CYS A 110 1.82 0.76 2.57
CA CYS A 110 1.55 0.15 3.87
C CYS A 110 2.64 -0.87 4.26
N GLU A 111 3.08 -1.71 3.31
CA GLU A 111 4.17 -2.66 3.55
C GLU A 111 5.51 -1.97 3.88
N ASN A 112 5.79 -0.84 3.24
CA ASN A 112 6.97 -0.05 3.52
C ASN A 112 6.88 0.64 4.88
N ALA A 113 5.69 1.15 5.26
CA ALA A 113 5.45 1.80 6.55
C ALA A 113 5.61 0.82 7.73
N ILE A 114 5.16 -0.43 7.58
CA ILE A 114 5.29 -1.45 8.65
C ILE A 114 6.68 -2.10 8.69
N ARG A 115 7.48 -2.01 7.61
CA ARG A 115 8.79 -2.69 7.53
C ARG A 115 9.76 -2.28 8.66
N PRO A 116 9.94 -0.99 9.01
CA PRO A 116 10.80 -0.58 10.12
C PRO A 116 10.41 -1.26 11.44
N PHE A 117 9.11 -1.38 11.74
CA PHE A 117 8.62 -2.07 12.91
C PHE A 117 8.98 -3.56 12.90
N VAL A 118 8.75 -4.25 11.77
CA VAL A 118 9.06 -5.69 11.62
C VAL A 118 10.56 -5.97 11.75
N VAL A 119 11.40 -5.08 11.20
CA VAL A 119 12.87 -5.20 11.30
C VAL A 119 13.32 -4.90 12.73
N GLY A 120 12.81 -3.83 13.34
CA GLY A 120 13.11 -3.43 14.72
C GLY A 120 12.76 -4.53 15.73
N ARG A 121 11.62 -5.19 15.56
CA ARG A 121 11.19 -6.32 16.42
C ARG A 121 12.24 -7.43 16.52
N LYS A 122 13.03 -7.68 15.47
CA LYS A 122 14.10 -8.69 15.53
C LYS A 122 15.25 -8.30 16.47
N GLY A 123 15.42 -7.01 16.76
CA GLY A 123 16.44 -6.49 17.69
C GLY A 123 15.93 -6.27 19.12
N TRP A 124 14.63 -6.37 19.37
CA TRP A 124 14.04 -6.21 20.70
C TRP A 124 14.06 -7.54 21.48
N LEU A 125 15.27 -7.96 21.86
CA LEU A 125 15.54 -9.28 22.45
C LEU A 125 14.80 -9.56 23.79
N PHE A 126 14.17 -8.55 24.38
CA PHE A 126 13.46 -8.65 25.67
C PHE A 126 12.04 -8.05 25.63
N SER A 127 11.47 -7.89 24.43
CA SER A 127 10.07 -7.44 24.26
C SER A 127 9.18 -8.62 23.88
N ASP A 128 8.73 -9.37 24.90
CA ASP A 128 8.01 -10.64 24.74
C ASP A 128 6.55 -10.60 25.23
N THR A 129 6.10 -9.49 25.83
CA THR A 129 4.73 -9.36 26.34
C THR A 129 3.76 -8.85 25.28
N VAL A 130 2.52 -9.37 25.31
CA VAL A 130 1.42 -8.89 24.45
C VAL A 130 1.16 -7.40 24.70
N ALA A 131 1.22 -6.96 25.96
CA ALA A 131 1.05 -5.56 26.34
C ALA A 131 2.12 -4.66 25.70
N GLY A 132 3.40 -5.06 25.75
CA GLY A 132 4.49 -4.32 25.12
C GLY A 132 4.37 -4.26 23.59
N ALA A 133 3.93 -5.35 22.97
CA ALA A 133 3.65 -5.39 21.53
C ALA A 133 2.52 -4.41 21.14
N GLN A 134 1.43 -4.36 21.92
CA GLN A 134 0.32 -3.45 21.69
C GLN A 134 0.73 -1.98 21.87
N ALA A 135 1.46 -1.67 22.95
CA ALA A 135 1.96 -0.32 23.21
C ALA A 135 2.88 0.17 22.08
N SER A 136 3.77 -0.71 21.61
CA SER A 136 4.65 -0.42 20.48
C SER A 136 3.85 -0.19 19.19
N ALA A 137 2.88 -1.05 18.88
CA ALA A 137 2.03 -0.90 17.70
C ALA A 137 1.27 0.44 17.70
N ASN A 138 0.74 0.86 18.86
CA ASN A 138 0.05 2.14 19.01
C ASN A 138 1.00 3.31 18.74
N LEU A 139 2.20 3.31 19.33
CA LEU A 139 3.19 4.37 19.16
C LEU A 139 3.68 4.48 17.70
N TYR A 140 4.04 3.35 17.08
CA TYR A 140 4.46 3.34 15.67
C TYR A 140 3.34 3.78 14.72
N SER A 141 2.09 3.42 15.03
CA SER A 141 0.94 3.91 14.25
C SER A 141 0.84 5.44 14.31
N LEU A 142 0.96 6.05 15.49
CA LEU A 142 0.97 7.51 15.64
C LEU A 142 2.12 8.16 14.86
N VAL A 143 3.32 7.60 14.92
CA VAL A 143 4.49 8.09 14.18
C VAL A 143 4.26 8.03 12.67
N GLU A 144 3.72 6.93 12.14
CA GLU A 144 3.40 6.82 10.72
C GLU A 144 2.26 7.75 10.30
N THR A 145 1.27 7.99 11.17
CA THR A 145 0.23 9.01 10.95
C THR A 145 0.83 10.41 10.88
N CYS A 146 1.79 10.75 11.75
CA CYS A 146 2.50 12.04 11.67
C CYS A 146 3.19 12.22 10.32
N LYS A 147 3.97 11.21 9.89
CA LYS A 147 4.66 11.24 8.60
C LYS A 147 3.68 11.37 7.42
N ALA A 148 2.55 10.67 7.47
CA ALA A 148 1.52 10.75 6.45
C ALA A 148 0.88 12.15 6.33
N ASN A 149 0.84 12.91 7.43
CA ASN A 149 0.35 14.30 7.48
C ASN A 149 1.47 15.34 7.29
N GLY A 150 2.71 14.93 7.04
CA GLY A 150 3.85 15.86 6.88
C GLY A 150 4.30 16.51 8.20
N ILE A 151 3.93 15.93 9.33
CA ILE A 151 4.26 16.43 10.66
C ILE A 151 5.48 15.70 11.20
N GLU A 152 6.43 16.46 11.74
CA GLU A 152 7.62 15.92 12.38
C GLU A 152 7.21 15.17 13.67
N PRO A 153 7.45 13.84 13.78
CA PRO A 153 6.91 13.04 14.87
C PRO A 153 7.35 13.48 16.27
N TYR A 154 8.60 13.92 16.44
CA TYR A 154 9.08 14.35 17.76
C TYR A 154 8.33 15.60 18.24
N ARG A 155 8.16 16.60 17.36
CA ARG A 155 7.38 17.81 17.63
C ARG A 155 5.93 17.48 18.01
N TYR A 156 5.30 16.54 17.31
CA TYR A 156 3.96 16.06 17.65
C TYR A 156 3.92 15.39 19.03
N LEU A 157 4.87 14.49 19.33
CA LEU A 157 4.90 13.81 20.63
C LEU A 157 5.11 14.78 21.81
N VAL A 158 5.96 15.79 21.64
CA VAL A 158 6.15 16.85 22.65
C VAL A 158 4.84 17.60 22.88
N TRP A 159 4.15 17.99 21.81
CA TRP A 159 2.85 18.67 21.91
C TRP A 159 1.78 17.79 22.56
N LEU A 160 1.68 16.54 22.11
CA LEU A 160 0.75 15.54 22.63
C LEU A 160 0.95 15.37 24.14
N PHE A 161 2.18 15.08 24.59
CA PHE A 161 2.45 14.86 26.02
C PHE A 161 2.33 16.12 26.89
N THR A 162 2.44 17.31 26.30
CA THR A 162 2.18 18.57 27.01
C THR A 162 0.67 18.78 27.26
N LYS A 163 -0.17 18.32 26.33
CA LYS A 163 -1.63 18.53 26.36
C LYS A 163 -2.38 17.39 27.03
N LEU A 164 -1.92 16.15 26.87
CA LEU A 164 -2.58 14.93 27.34
C LEU A 164 -2.99 14.98 28.82
N PRO A 165 -2.18 15.49 29.77
CA PRO A 165 -2.57 15.55 31.19
C PRO A 165 -3.72 16.52 31.48
N ARG A 166 -4.06 17.40 30.53
CA ARG A 166 -5.12 18.41 30.65
C ARG A 166 -6.40 18.01 29.91
N THR A 167 -6.42 16.81 29.35
CA THR A 167 -7.52 16.29 28.53
C THR A 167 -8.31 15.25 29.32
N SER A 168 -9.63 15.34 29.28
CA SER A 168 -10.54 14.44 30.02
C SER A 168 -11.69 13.88 29.18
N THR A 169 -11.99 14.50 28.04
CA THR A 169 -13.13 14.10 27.18
C THR A 169 -12.68 13.44 25.89
N ALA A 170 -13.55 12.60 25.30
CA ALA A 170 -13.26 11.93 24.04
C ALA A 170 -12.97 12.91 22.89
N ASP A 171 -13.69 14.03 22.84
CA ASP A 171 -13.52 15.05 21.82
C ASP A 171 -12.18 15.79 21.96
N GLU A 172 -11.74 16.06 23.20
CA GLU A 172 -10.42 16.63 23.45
C GLU A 172 -9.30 15.66 23.05
N TYR A 173 -9.47 14.34 23.25
CA TYR A 173 -8.50 13.35 22.74
C TYR A 173 -8.48 13.31 21.22
N ALA A 174 -9.64 13.41 20.57
CA ALA A 174 -9.73 13.48 19.12
C ALA A 174 -9.02 14.73 18.56
N ALA A 175 -9.12 15.86 19.25
CA ALA A 175 -8.41 17.10 18.90
C ALA A 175 -6.89 17.03 19.12
N LEU A 176 -6.37 15.94 19.71
CA LEU A 176 -4.93 15.69 19.84
C LEU A 176 -4.36 14.84 18.70
N MET A 177 -5.14 14.53 17.66
CA MET A 177 -4.65 13.78 16.52
C MET A 177 -3.68 14.60 15.66
N PRO A 178 -2.78 13.96 14.88
CA PRO A 178 -1.75 14.68 14.15
C PRO A 178 -2.29 15.78 13.23
N TRP A 179 -3.38 15.53 12.50
CA TRP A 179 -3.97 16.50 11.57
C TRP A 179 -4.59 17.74 12.23
N ASP A 180 -4.85 17.70 13.55
CA ASP A 180 -5.37 18.83 14.33
C ASP A 180 -4.26 19.62 15.04
N MET A 181 -3.00 19.18 14.92
CA MET A 181 -1.87 19.87 15.51
C MET A 181 -1.67 21.24 14.86
N PRO A 182 -1.65 22.35 15.63
CA PRO A 182 -1.45 23.68 15.08
C PRO A 182 -0.11 23.77 14.34
N THR A 183 -0.16 24.32 13.13
CA THR A 183 1.07 24.64 12.39
C THR A 183 1.81 25.76 13.11
N ALA A 184 3.11 25.93 12.83
CA ALA A 184 3.91 26.96 13.52
C ALA A 184 3.38 28.38 13.28
N GLU A 185 2.58 28.60 12.24
CA GLU A 185 1.94 29.88 11.91
C GLU A 185 0.68 30.16 12.75
N GLU A 186 0.06 29.15 13.35
CA GLU A 186 -1.21 29.25 14.09
C GLU A 186 -1.03 29.23 15.61
N ALA A 187 0.20 29.01 16.10
CA ALA A 187 0.49 29.07 17.53
C ALA A 187 0.29 30.53 18.01
N PRO A 188 -0.55 30.79 19.04
CA PRO A 188 -0.71 32.14 19.57
C PRO A 188 0.66 32.68 19.97
N ARG A 189 1.07 33.78 19.32
CA ARG A 189 2.29 34.52 19.70
C ARG A 189 2.18 34.76 21.21
N ARG A 190 3.12 34.23 21.98
CA ARG A 190 3.22 34.53 23.41
C ARG A 190 3.25 36.05 23.53
N GLN A 191 2.17 36.64 24.02
CA GLN A 191 2.19 38.01 24.49
C GLN A 191 3.09 37.98 25.73
N VAL A 192 4.24 38.64 25.57
CA VAL A 192 5.18 38.94 26.67
C VAL A 192 4.62 40.12 27.43
#